data_AF-A0A6L9KWY6-F1
#
_entry.id   AF-A0A6L9KWY6-F1
#
_cell.length_a   1.000
_cell.length_b   1.000
_cell.length_c   1.000
_cell.angle_alpha   90.00
_cell.angle_beta   90.00
_cell.angle_gamma   90.00
#
_symmetry.space_group_name_H-M   'P 1'
#
loop_
_entity.id
_entity.type
_entity.pdbx_description
1 polymer ?
#
loop_
_entity_poly.entity_id
_entity_poly.type
_entity_poly.pdbx_seq_one_letter_code
_entity_poly.pdbx_strand_id
1 'polypeptide(L)'
;MVPFNRQLLAFLGVLVALGGCACSAFSAPADESKIAVIASSRDHDVQTIDPGMLRDIYLKKIFLDPQGHAYIPVNLPPDDTLRREFSRSVIKMSESRLQNYWNRQYFQGVSPPYVLGSQTAVVEFVAETPGAIGYVEPCFLTPDVYTVLLLTLHGTPSTEPMERCPAPAVHKALRGPASRS
;
A
#
# COMPACT_ATOMS: atom_id res chain seq x y z
N MET A 1 -3.96 -22.86 87.28
CA MET A 1 -3.31 -21.54 87.25
C MET A 1 -3.81 -20.81 86.01
N VAL A 2 -4.68 -19.82 86.21
CA VAL A 2 -5.19 -18.89 85.18
C VAL A 2 -4.40 -17.60 85.33
N PRO A 3 -3.93 -16.99 84.23
CA PRO A 3 -4.32 -15.61 83.92
C PRO A 3 -4.45 -15.45 82.38
N PHE A 4 -4.88 -14.37 81.74
CA PHE A 4 -5.28 -13.03 82.10
C PHE A 4 -6.11 -12.50 80.92
N ASN A 5 -7.06 -11.64 81.24
CA ASN A 5 -7.89 -10.83 80.37
C ASN A 5 -7.06 -9.91 79.44
N ARG A 6 -7.62 -9.43 78.30
CA ARG A 6 -7.73 -7.99 77.93
C ARG A 6 -7.98 -7.70 76.43
N GLN A 7 -9.05 -6.91 76.20
CA GLN A 7 -9.18 -5.81 75.20
C GLN A 7 -9.33 -6.23 73.72
N LEU A 8 -10.01 -5.55 72.80
CA LEU A 8 -10.94 -4.40 72.75
C LEU A 8 -11.28 -4.23 71.25
N LEU A 9 -12.55 -3.93 70.93
CA LEU A 9 -13.08 -3.23 69.74
C LEU A 9 -12.69 -3.68 68.30
N ALA A 10 -13.71 -4.22 67.62
CA ALA A 10 -14.24 -3.82 66.31
C ALA A 10 -13.31 -3.23 65.24
N PHE A 11 -13.22 -3.90 64.08
CA PHE A 11 -13.35 -3.23 62.78
C PHE A 11 -14.06 -4.16 61.78
N LEU A 12 -15.22 -3.69 61.30
CA LEU A 12 -15.88 -4.17 60.10
C LEU A 12 -14.93 -3.99 58.91
N GLY A 13 -14.62 -5.07 58.22
CA GLY A 13 -13.88 -5.06 56.95
C GLY A 13 -14.52 -6.02 55.98
N VAL A 14 -15.52 -5.54 55.24
CA VAL A 14 -16.12 -6.22 54.09
C VAL A 14 -15.01 -6.42 53.06
N LEU A 15 -14.62 -7.68 52.80
CA LEU A 15 -13.60 -8.01 51.80
C LEU A 15 -14.28 -8.52 50.53
N VAL A 16 -14.16 -7.65 49.53
CA VAL A 16 -14.68 -7.65 48.16
C VAL A 16 -14.50 -9.00 47.46
N ALA A 17 -15.56 -9.45 46.82
CA ALA A 17 -15.60 -10.63 45.96
C ALA A 17 -14.57 -10.54 44.82
N LEU A 18 -13.81 -11.63 44.62
CA LEU A 18 -12.98 -11.84 43.43
C LEU A 18 -13.87 -11.91 42.17
N GLY A 19 -14.12 -10.76 41.54
CA GLY A 19 -14.61 -10.68 40.18
C GLY A 19 -13.44 -10.77 39.21
N GLY A 20 -13.20 -11.96 38.66
CA GLY A 20 -12.25 -12.17 37.58
C GLY A 20 -12.65 -11.36 36.35
N CYS A 21 -11.96 -10.25 36.12
CA CYS A 21 -12.11 -9.45 34.90
C CYS A 21 -11.39 -10.20 33.77
N ALA A 22 -12.15 -10.99 32.99
CA ALA A 22 -11.66 -11.55 31.74
C ALA A 22 -11.44 -10.39 30.76
N CYS A 23 -10.21 -9.89 30.68
CA CYS A 23 -9.79 -9.02 29.58
C CYS A 23 -9.85 -9.83 28.28
N SER A 24 -10.97 -9.76 27.57
CA SER A 24 -11.01 -10.15 26.16
C SER A 24 -10.05 -9.22 25.42
N ALA A 25 -8.88 -9.75 25.03
CA ALA A 25 -7.98 -9.07 24.13
C ALA A 25 -8.72 -8.86 22.80
N PHE A 26 -9.14 -7.62 22.54
CA PHE A 26 -9.71 -7.24 21.26
C PHE A 26 -8.56 -7.27 20.25
N SER A 27 -8.39 -8.41 19.56
CA SER A 27 -7.46 -8.50 18.45
C SER A 27 -8.00 -7.64 17.32
N ALA A 28 -7.42 -6.45 17.12
CA ALA A 28 -7.70 -5.67 15.93
C ALA A 28 -7.37 -6.52 14.68
N PRO A 29 -8.18 -6.45 13.61
CA PRO A 29 -7.80 -7.08 12.35
C PRO A 29 -6.44 -6.49 11.94
N ALA A 30 -5.49 -7.36 11.60
CA ALA A 30 -4.26 -6.91 10.96
C ALA A 30 -4.67 -6.16 9.69
N ASP A 31 -4.32 -4.87 9.63
CA ASP A 31 -4.58 -4.04 8.46
C ASP A 31 -3.74 -4.60 7.31
N GLU A 32 -4.39 -5.33 6.40
CA GLU A 32 -3.74 -5.94 5.25
C GLU A 32 -3.46 -4.82 4.25
N SER A 33 -2.26 -4.23 4.33
CA SER A 33 -1.84 -3.22 3.37
C SER A 33 -1.67 -3.85 1.98
N LYS A 34 -2.22 -3.20 0.95
CA LYS A 34 -2.20 -3.68 -0.44
C LYS A 34 -1.56 -2.65 -1.34
N ILE A 35 -0.88 -3.12 -2.39
CA ILE A 35 -0.40 -2.29 -3.50
C ILE A 35 -1.10 -2.72 -4.78
N ALA A 36 -1.76 -1.79 -5.45
CA ALA A 36 -2.33 -2.00 -6.76
C ALA A 36 -1.30 -1.58 -7.82
N VAL A 37 -0.89 -2.52 -8.67
CA VAL A 37 -0.12 -2.23 -9.88
C VAL A 37 -1.13 -1.93 -10.98
N ILE A 38 -0.96 -0.80 -11.64
CA ILE A 38 -1.94 -0.24 -12.55
C ILE A 38 -1.37 -0.06 -13.96
N ALA A 39 -2.25 -0.13 -14.95
CA ALA A 39 -2.01 0.23 -16.34
C ALA A 39 -3.24 0.98 -16.91
N SER A 40 -3.13 1.52 -18.12
CA SER A 40 -4.16 2.38 -18.71
C SER A 40 -5.41 1.58 -19.05
N SER A 41 -6.61 2.04 -18.66
CA SER A 41 -7.88 1.40 -19.11
C SER A 41 -8.08 1.43 -20.63
N ARG A 42 -7.23 2.17 -21.37
CA ARG A 42 -7.22 2.22 -22.83
C ARG A 42 -6.42 1.08 -23.46
N ASP A 43 -5.64 0.34 -22.69
CA ASP A 43 -4.93 -0.83 -23.20
C ASP A 43 -5.95 -1.96 -23.40
N HIS A 44 -6.25 -2.29 -24.66
CA HIS A 44 -7.36 -3.18 -25.00
C HIS A 44 -7.08 -4.67 -24.72
N ASP A 45 -5.81 -5.06 -24.57
CA ASP A 45 -5.35 -6.42 -24.30
C ASP A 45 -4.68 -6.53 -22.93
N VAL A 46 -5.41 -6.10 -21.91
CA VAL A 46 -5.01 -6.23 -20.50
C VAL A 46 -4.76 -7.68 -20.16
N GLN A 47 -3.49 -8.07 -20.06
CA GLN A 47 -3.09 -9.35 -19.49
C GLN A 47 -2.71 -9.16 -18.02
N THR A 48 -3.14 -10.11 -17.18
CA THR A 48 -2.59 -10.24 -15.82
C THR A 48 -1.08 -10.43 -15.92
N ILE A 49 -0.32 -9.56 -15.27
CA ILE A 49 1.14 -9.63 -15.26
C ILE A 49 1.55 -10.47 -14.05
N ASP A 50 2.33 -11.53 -14.28
CA ASP A 50 2.90 -12.29 -13.16
C ASP A 50 4.01 -11.48 -12.44
N PRO A 51 4.28 -11.75 -11.15
CA PRO A 51 5.26 -10.97 -10.39
C PRO A 51 6.69 -10.99 -10.96
N GLY A 52 7.10 -12.07 -11.63
CA GLY A 52 8.41 -12.20 -12.25
C GLY A 52 8.54 -11.33 -13.49
N MET A 53 7.51 -11.34 -14.35
CA MET A 53 7.42 -10.45 -15.50
C MET A 53 7.40 -8.99 -15.06
N LEU A 54 6.60 -8.63 -14.04
CA LEU A 54 6.57 -7.27 -13.50
C LEU A 54 7.95 -6.82 -13.03
N ARG A 55 8.66 -7.69 -12.31
CA ARG A 55 10.04 -7.42 -11.87
C ARG A 55 10.96 -7.15 -13.05
N ASP A 56 10.88 -7.95 -14.10
CA ASP A 56 11.77 -7.81 -15.25
C ASP A 56 11.41 -6.60 -16.14
N ILE A 57 10.14 -6.15 -16.15
CA ILE A 57 9.72 -4.86 -16.72
C ILE A 57 10.37 -3.71 -15.93
N TYR A 58 10.25 -3.69 -14.59
CA TYR A 58 10.81 -2.63 -13.76
C TYR A 58 12.34 -2.60 -13.75
N LEU A 59 12.98 -3.75 -13.94
CA LEU A 59 14.42 -3.84 -14.14
C LEU A 59 14.85 -3.51 -15.58
N LYS A 60 13.93 -3.19 -16.49
CA LYS A 60 14.23 -2.91 -17.90
C LYS A 60 14.96 -4.07 -18.59
N LYS A 61 14.51 -5.30 -18.35
CA LYS A 61 14.91 -6.49 -19.10
C LYS A 61 13.87 -6.89 -20.15
N ILE A 62 12.61 -6.57 -19.88
CA ILE A 62 11.50 -6.68 -20.83
C ILE A 62 11.08 -5.25 -21.18
N PHE A 63 11.11 -4.93 -22.48
CA PHE A 63 10.80 -3.59 -22.98
C PHE A 63 9.47 -3.54 -23.73
N LEU A 64 9.07 -4.64 -24.35
CA LEU A 64 7.89 -4.72 -25.20
C LEU A 64 6.92 -5.76 -24.68
N ASP A 65 5.62 -5.51 -24.87
CA ASP A 65 4.57 -6.50 -24.71
C ASP A 65 4.58 -7.53 -25.87
N PRO A 66 3.75 -8.59 -25.81
CA PRO A 66 3.64 -9.58 -26.89
C PRO A 66 3.20 -9.00 -28.25
N GLN A 67 2.60 -7.82 -28.26
CA GLN A 67 2.13 -7.12 -29.46
C GLN A 67 3.16 -6.11 -30.01
N GLY A 68 4.28 -5.91 -29.31
CA GLY A 68 5.35 -4.99 -29.68
C GLY A 68 5.21 -3.57 -29.15
N HIS A 69 4.24 -3.28 -28.26
CA HIS A 69 4.12 -1.98 -27.61
C HIS A 69 5.09 -1.85 -26.44
N ALA A 70 5.58 -0.63 -26.19
CA ALA A 70 6.56 -0.39 -25.14
C ALA A 70 5.94 -0.42 -23.73
N TYR A 71 6.59 -1.11 -22.81
CA TYR A 71 6.36 -0.95 -21.38
C TYR A 71 7.06 0.31 -20.86
N ILE A 72 6.30 1.15 -20.19
CA ILE A 72 6.74 2.43 -19.62
C ILE A 72 6.55 2.37 -18.09
N PRO A 73 7.40 1.62 -17.36
CA PRO A 73 7.33 1.62 -15.90
C PRO A 73 7.67 3.00 -15.34
N VAL A 74 6.97 3.38 -14.27
CA VAL A 74 7.22 4.59 -13.48
C VAL A 74 7.37 4.25 -12.00
N ASN A 75 8.08 5.09 -11.26
CA ASN A 75 8.35 4.95 -9.84
C ASN A 75 7.90 6.19 -9.07
N LEU A 76 7.66 6.01 -7.78
CA LEU A 76 7.56 7.11 -6.81
C LEU A 76 8.95 7.59 -6.36
N PRO A 77 9.05 8.71 -5.61
CA PRO A 77 10.32 9.20 -5.09
C PRO A 77 11.07 8.15 -4.24
N PRO A 78 12.41 8.11 -4.21
CA PRO A 78 13.18 7.09 -3.50
C PRO A 78 12.88 6.97 -2.00
N ASP A 79 12.48 8.08 -1.38
CA ASP A 79 12.09 8.22 0.02
C ASP A 79 10.63 7.84 0.30
N ASP A 80 9.84 7.57 -0.74
CA ASP A 80 8.46 7.13 -0.62
C ASP A 80 8.36 5.72 -0.01
N THR A 81 7.48 5.58 0.99
CA THR A 81 7.26 4.30 1.70
C THR A 81 6.69 3.23 0.79
N LEU A 82 5.74 3.57 -0.09
CA LEU A 82 5.15 2.64 -1.04
C LEU A 82 6.18 2.15 -2.04
N ARG A 83 7.12 2.99 -2.48
CA ARG A 83 8.25 2.54 -3.33
C ARG A 83 9.13 1.52 -2.63
N ARG A 84 9.42 1.70 -1.33
CA ARG A 84 10.22 0.72 -0.56
C ARG A 84 9.50 -0.61 -0.47
N GLU A 85 8.21 -0.60 -0.17
CA GLU A 85 7.39 -1.81 -0.08
C GLU A 85 7.23 -2.51 -1.43
N PHE A 86 7.01 -1.76 -2.50
CA PHE A 86 7.01 -2.27 -3.87
C PHE A 86 8.37 -2.91 -4.22
N SER A 87 9.48 -2.24 -3.92
CA SER A 87 10.82 -2.73 -4.22
C SER A 87 11.14 -4.03 -3.47
N ARG A 88 10.73 -4.14 -2.20
CA ARG A 88 10.86 -5.37 -1.41
C ARG A 88 10.01 -6.50 -1.99
N SER A 89 8.78 -6.21 -2.38
CA SER A 89 7.81 -7.22 -2.83
C SER A 89 8.08 -7.72 -4.25
N VAL A 90 8.48 -6.82 -5.15
CA VAL A 90 8.63 -7.11 -6.59
C VAL A 90 10.08 -7.27 -7.00
N ILE A 91 10.94 -6.28 -6.69
CA ILE A 91 12.33 -6.26 -7.17
C ILE A 91 13.19 -7.31 -6.45
N LYS A 92 12.96 -7.48 -5.13
CA LYS A 92 13.62 -8.48 -4.27
C LYS A 92 15.15 -8.37 -4.32
N MET A 93 15.66 -7.15 -4.33
CA MET A 93 17.09 -6.84 -4.23
C MET A 93 17.34 -5.92 -3.04
N SER A 94 18.50 -6.08 -2.38
CA SER A 94 18.98 -5.05 -1.45
C SER A 94 19.25 -3.76 -2.23
N GLU A 95 19.23 -2.63 -1.53
CA GLU A 95 19.54 -1.33 -2.13
C GLU A 95 20.92 -1.34 -2.81
N SER A 96 21.94 -1.88 -2.14
CA SER A 96 23.29 -2.02 -2.72
C SER A 96 23.32 -2.88 -3.99
N ARG A 97 22.53 -3.96 -4.04
CA ARG A 97 22.44 -4.82 -5.23
C ARG A 97 21.71 -4.10 -6.36
N LEU A 98 20.66 -3.34 -6.05
CA LEU A 98 19.91 -2.56 -7.03
C LEU A 98 20.74 -1.39 -7.58
N GLN A 99 21.49 -0.69 -6.73
CA GLN A 99 22.46 0.33 -7.14
C GLN A 99 23.51 -0.26 -8.09
N ASN A 100 24.13 -1.39 -7.71
CA ASN A 100 25.09 -2.08 -8.55
C ASN A 100 24.48 -2.57 -9.87
N TYR A 101 23.21 -2.96 -9.87
CA TYR A 101 22.47 -3.31 -11.08
C TYR A 101 22.40 -2.12 -12.03
N TRP A 102 21.91 -0.96 -11.55
CA TRP A 102 21.78 0.23 -12.38
C TRP A 102 23.14 0.77 -12.85
N ASN A 103 24.18 0.71 -12.02
CA ASN A 103 25.55 1.05 -12.46
C ASN A 103 25.97 0.27 -13.71
N ARG A 104 25.65 -1.02 -13.79
CA ARG A 104 25.92 -1.83 -14.99
C ARG A 104 25.01 -1.48 -16.16
N GLN A 105 23.73 -1.18 -15.91
CA GLN A 105 22.77 -0.81 -16.95
C GLN A 105 23.09 0.54 -17.60
N TYR A 106 23.61 1.50 -16.83
CA TYR A 106 24.01 2.80 -17.37
C TYR A 106 25.12 2.68 -18.43
N PHE A 107 26.08 1.78 -18.26
CA PHE A 107 27.09 1.50 -19.30
C PHE A 107 26.50 0.95 -20.60
N GLN A 108 25.26 0.44 -20.55
CA GLN A 108 24.51 -0.05 -21.70
C GLN A 108 23.51 1.00 -22.23
N GLY A 109 23.52 2.22 -21.68
CA GLY A 109 22.58 3.29 -22.05
C GLY A 109 21.17 3.11 -21.46
N VAL A 110 20.96 2.16 -20.54
CA VAL A 110 19.65 1.90 -19.93
C VAL A 110 19.55 2.62 -18.60
N SER A 111 18.48 3.40 -18.45
CA SER A 111 18.17 4.15 -17.22
C SER A 111 17.02 3.49 -16.45
N PRO A 112 16.94 3.71 -15.12
CA PRO A 112 15.82 3.25 -14.31
C PRO A 112 14.48 3.87 -14.75
N PRO A 113 13.33 3.30 -14.31
CA PRO A 113 12.01 3.90 -14.51
C PRO A 113 11.96 5.38 -14.09
N TYR A 114 11.19 6.18 -14.84
CA TYR A 114 10.98 7.60 -14.52
C TYR A 114 10.32 7.76 -13.15
N VAL A 115 10.64 8.85 -12.46
CA VAL A 115 10.11 9.16 -11.13
C VAL A 115 9.03 10.22 -11.24
N LEU A 116 7.85 9.93 -10.70
CA LEU A 116 6.72 10.86 -10.57
C LEU A 116 6.57 11.27 -9.11
N GLY A 117 6.04 12.47 -8.88
CA GLY A 117 6.10 13.12 -7.56
C GLY A 117 5.08 12.65 -6.54
N SER A 118 4.02 11.95 -6.95
CA SER A 118 2.95 11.48 -6.07
C SER A 118 2.18 10.32 -6.70
N GLN A 119 1.38 9.62 -5.89
CA GLN A 119 0.50 8.57 -6.39
C GLN A 119 -0.56 9.11 -7.35
N THR A 120 -1.09 10.32 -7.11
CA THR A 120 -2.00 10.99 -8.05
C THR A 120 -1.34 11.20 -9.42
N ALA A 121 -0.09 11.68 -9.44
CA ALA A 121 0.65 11.88 -10.69
C ALA A 121 0.91 10.54 -11.42
N VAL A 122 1.12 9.44 -10.68
CA VAL A 122 1.23 8.10 -11.26
C VAL A 122 -0.08 7.70 -11.94
N VAL A 123 -1.23 7.89 -11.29
CA VAL A 123 -2.55 7.55 -11.88
C VAL A 123 -2.80 8.37 -13.15
N GLU A 124 -2.59 9.69 -13.10
CA GLU A 124 -2.78 10.58 -14.25
C GLU A 124 -1.89 10.16 -15.42
N PHE A 125 -0.59 9.95 -15.16
CA PHE A 125 0.35 9.53 -16.19
C PHE A 125 -0.04 8.19 -16.82
N VAL A 126 -0.42 7.21 -16.00
CA VAL A 126 -0.81 5.87 -16.47
C VAL A 126 -2.11 5.93 -17.27
N ALA A 127 -3.10 6.70 -16.82
CA ALA A 127 -4.37 6.87 -17.54
C ALA A 127 -4.15 7.45 -18.95
N GLU A 128 -3.24 8.41 -19.10
CA GLU A 128 -2.99 9.12 -20.35
C GLU A 128 -1.98 8.43 -21.28
N THR A 129 -1.17 7.52 -20.77
CA THR A 129 -0.03 6.93 -21.51
C THR A 129 -0.23 5.42 -21.70
N PRO A 130 -0.69 4.97 -22.89
CA PRO A 130 -0.75 3.54 -23.21
C PRO A 130 0.60 2.84 -23.00
N GLY A 131 0.58 1.65 -22.42
CA GLY A 131 1.79 0.89 -22.06
C GLY A 131 2.51 1.36 -20.78
N ALA A 132 2.05 2.43 -20.13
CA ALA A 132 2.56 2.83 -18.82
C ALA A 132 2.11 1.88 -17.72
N ILE A 133 3.04 1.60 -16.80
CA ILE A 133 2.78 0.74 -15.65
C ILE A 133 3.27 1.47 -14.39
N GLY A 134 2.37 1.64 -13.44
CA GLY A 134 2.64 2.27 -12.15
C GLY A 134 2.17 1.41 -10.99
N TYR A 135 2.38 1.89 -9.76
CA TYR A 135 1.82 1.29 -8.56
C TYR A 135 1.33 2.38 -7.61
N VAL A 136 0.21 2.11 -6.96
CA VAL A 136 -0.45 3.00 -6.00
C VAL A 136 -1.15 2.18 -4.91
N GLU A 137 -1.54 2.84 -3.84
CA GLU A 137 -2.50 2.30 -2.89
C GLU A 137 -3.89 2.16 -3.55
N PRO A 138 -4.69 1.14 -3.18
CA PRO A 138 -6.00 0.90 -3.78
C PRO A 138 -6.96 2.10 -3.71
N CYS A 139 -6.78 3.02 -2.76
CA CYS A 139 -7.61 4.20 -2.61
C CYS A 139 -7.37 5.29 -3.67
N PHE A 140 -6.28 5.22 -4.43
CA PHE A 140 -5.99 6.13 -5.55
C PHE A 140 -6.59 5.64 -6.88
N LEU A 141 -7.18 4.44 -6.91
CA LEU A 141 -7.73 3.88 -8.14
C LEU A 141 -8.88 4.74 -8.70
N THR A 142 -8.82 5.01 -10.00
CA THR A 142 -9.85 5.69 -10.78
C THR A 142 -10.36 4.75 -11.89
N PRO A 143 -11.51 5.04 -12.53
CA PRO A 143 -11.99 4.25 -13.67
C PRO A 143 -11.06 4.27 -14.90
N ASP A 144 -10.18 5.28 -15.01
CA ASP A 144 -9.28 5.47 -16.15
C ASP A 144 -8.03 4.59 -16.10
N VAL A 145 -7.84 3.87 -14.99
CA VAL A 145 -6.79 2.87 -14.82
C VAL A 145 -7.41 1.53 -14.42
N TYR A 146 -6.71 0.45 -14.75
CA TYR A 146 -7.10 -0.89 -14.32
C TYR A 146 -5.94 -1.55 -13.56
N THR A 147 -6.27 -2.47 -12.65
CA THR A 147 -5.27 -3.19 -11.84
C THR A 147 -4.76 -4.43 -12.59
N VAL A 148 -3.47 -4.47 -12.95
CA VAL A 148 -2.81 -5.65 -13.54
C VAL A 148 -2.40 -6.70 -12.51
N LEU A 149 -2.10 -6.26 -11.29
CA LEU A 149 -1.63 -7.10 -10.19
C LEU A 149 -1.94 -6.43 -8.85
N LEU A 150 -2.47 -7.21 -7.92
CA LEU A 150 -2.68 -6.79 -6.53
C LEU A 150 -1.68 -7.51 -5.63
N LEU A 151 -0.82 -6.74 -4.96
CA LEU A 151 0.17 -7.26 -4.04
C LEU A 151 -0.36 -7.13 -2.61
N THR A 152 -0.36 -8.23 -1.86
CA THR A 152 -0.58 -8.21 -0.41
C THR A 152 0.76 -8.02 0.29
N LEU A 153 0.86 -6.99 1.13
CA LEU A 153 2.01 -6.78 2.00
C LEU A 153 1.80 -7.58 3.29
N HIS A 154 2.73 -8.49 3.56
CA HIS A 154 2.75 -9.25 4.81
C HIS A 154 3.79 -8.60 5.74
N GLY A 155 3.34 -7.68 6.59
CA GLY A 155 4.20 -6.99 7.54
C GLY A 155 3.38 -6.07 8.46
N THR A 156 3.94 -5.73 9.62
CA THR A 156 3.37 -4.70 10.50
C THR A 156 3.24 -3.39 9.71
N PRO A 157 2.08 -2.72 9.74
CA PRO A 157 1.90 -1.47 9.01
C PRO A 157 3.01 -0.52 9.40
N SER A 158 3.76 -0.02 8.42
CA SER A 158 4.79 0.99 8.66
C SER A 158 4.15 2.19 9.32
N THR A 159 4.57 2.52 10.55
CA THR A 159 4.12 3.68 11.34
C THR A 159 4.51 5.03 10.72
N GLU A 160 5.17 5.00 9.56
CA GLU A 160 5.57 6.16 8.78
C GLU A 160 4.36 6.72 8.01
N PRO A 161 4.24 8.05 7.82
CA PRO A 161 3.15 8.63 7.06
C PRO A 161 3.25 8.21 5.58
N MET A 162 2.54 7.16 5.18
CA MET A 162 2.18 6.93 3.79
C MET A 162 1.35 8.14 3.32
N GLU A 163 1.56 8.60 2.09
CA GLU A 163 0.75 9.67 1.49
C GLU A 163 -0.72 9.31 1.71
N ARG A 164 -1.41 10.10 2.54
CA ARG A 164 -2.72 9.71 3.03
C ARG A 164 -3.69 9.69 1.86
N CYS A 165 -4.40 8.57 1.71
CA CYS A 165 -5.44 8.40 0.71
C CYS A 165 -6.24 9.69 0.52
N PRO A 166 -6.39 10.18 -0.73
CA PRO A 166 -7.23 11.33 -0.98
C PRO A 166 -8.62 11.03 -0.43
N ALA A 167 -9.24 12.05 0.18
CA ALA A 167 -10.61 11.91 0.65
C ALA A 167 -11.48 11.41 -0.52
N PRO A 168 -12.33 10.39 -0.33
CA PRO A 168 -13.15 9.88 -1.41
C PRO A 168 -13.91 11.05 -2.04
N ALA A 169 -13.83 11.18 -3.37
CA ALA A 169 -14.52 12.23 -4.08
C ALA A 169 -16.01 12.14 -3.73
N VAL A 170 -16.50 13.06 -2.90
CA VAL A 170 -17.91 13.16 -2.58
C VAL A 170 -18.59 13.44 -3.91
N HIS A 171 -19.25 12.43 -4.49
CA HIS A 171 -20.07 12.63 -5.66
C HIS A 171 -21.05 13.74 -5.33
N LYS A 172 -20.79 14.94 -5.87
CA LYS A 172 -21.68 16.09 -5.78
C LYS A 172 -22.92 15.70 -6.56
N ALA A 173 -23.89 15.13 -5.85
CA ALA A 173 -25.19 14.79 -6.40
C ALA A 173 -25.70 16.02 -7.15
N LEU A 174 -25.80 15.88 -8.47
CA LEU A 174 -26.40 16.88 -9.34
C LEU A 174 -27.85 17.04 -8.88
N ARG A 175 -28.12 18.07 -8.07
CA ARG A 175 -29.48 18.55 -7.84
C ARG A 175 -29.99 19.04 -9.19
N GLY A 176 -30.80 18.22 -9.84
CA GLY A 176 -31.56 18.63 -11.02
C GLY A 176 -32.45 19.83 -10.70
N PRO A 177 -32.76 20.68 -11.69
CA PRO A 177 -33.59 21.85 -11.47
C PRO A 177 -35.00 21.42 -11.05
N ALA A 178 -35.48 21.96 -9.92
CA ALA A 178 -36.85 21.83 -9.51
C ALA A 178 -37.77 22.41 -10.60
N SER A 179 -38.59 21.55 -11.19
CA SER A 179 -39.66 21.94 -12.10
C SER A 179 -40.60 22.89 -11.37
N ARG A 180 -40.76 24.11 -11.92
CA ARG A 180 -41.86 25.00 -11.55
C ARG A 180 -43.17 24.39 -12.05
N SER A 181 -44.18 24.40 -11.18
CA SER A 181 -45.60 24.27 -11.52
C SER A 181 -46.32 25.43 -10.83
#